data_AF-A0A7V9BAC4-F1
#
_entry.id   AF-A0A7V9BAC4-F1
#
_cell.length_a   1.000
_cell.length_b   1.000
_cell.length_c   1.000
_cell.angle_alpha   90.00
_cell.angle_beta   90.00
_cell.angle_gamma   90.00
#
_symmetry.space_group_name_H-M   'P 1'
#
loop_
_entity.id
_entity.type
_entity.pdbx_description
1 polymer ?
#
loop_
_entity_poly.entity_id
_entity_poly.type
_entity_poly.pdbx_seq_one_letter_code
_entity_poly.pdbx_strand_id
1 'polypeptide(L)'
;MSTFGLELQERQRRLLMAAYPIFIVMALNPIITLMVIRWPLSFDSLAWRFFFSGQLISDAMPYHATALALLMLLATLLGHRNVVRVVAITALVSAVVIAVAVLMFGLDALQMRRTVPQGSKPQFDAAGLKTLVLSVTLAPALLWMAIRAFGATRGTVARTVSSDAGIVVGR
;
A
#
# COMPACT_ATOMS: atom_id res chain seq x y z
N MET A 1 19.66 12.76 33.72
CA MET A 1 18.82 12.68 32.51
C MET A 1 17.55 13.46 32.83
N SER A 2 17.33 14.62 32.21
CA SER A 2 16.37 15.63 32.66
C SER A 2 14.92 15.22 32.39
N THR A 3 14.03 15.48 33.35
CA THR A 3 12.57 15.29 33.25
C THR A 3 11.98 15.93 31.99
N PHE A 4 12.56 17.06 31.56
CA PHE A 4 12.21 17.76 30.32
C PHE A 4 12.29 16.88 29.05
N GLY A 5 13.25 15.96 28.97
CA GLY A 5 13.39 15.07 27.81
C GLY A 5 12.25 14.06 27.67
N LEU A 6 11.70 13.59 28.79
CA LEU A 6 10.61 12.62 28.80
C LEU A 6 9.30 13.24 28.32
N GLU A 7 9.01 14.49 28.72
CA GLU A 7 7.79 15.19 28.29
C GLU A 7 7.78 15.45 26.78
N LEU A 8 8.92 15.85 26.20
CA LEU A 8 9.05 16.05 24.75
C LEU A 8 8.81 14.76 23.99
N GLN A 9 9.36 13.64 24.47
CA GLN A 9 9.18 12.33 23.86
C GLN A 9 7.72 11.86 23.91
N GLU A 10 7.02 12.11 25.02
CA GLU A 10 5.62 11.75 25.17
C GLU A 10 4.70 12.59 24.26
N ARG A 11 4.93 13.90 24.18
CA ARG A 11 4.22 14.78 23.24
C ARG A 11 4.44 14.35 21.79
N GLN A 12 5.69 14.05 21.42
CA GLN A 12 6.01 13.56 20.07
C GLN A 12 5.28 12.24 19.77
N ARG A 13 5.26 11.29 20.72
CA ARG A 13 4.54 10.03 20.55
C ARG A 13 3.04 10.23 20.36
N ARG A 14 2.42 11.13 21.12
CA ARG A 14 0.99 11.46 20.98
C ARG A 14 0.67 12.10 19.63
N LEU A 15 1.50 13.03 19.16
CA LEU A 15 1.36 13.65 17.84
C LEU A 15 1.49 12.62 16.72
N LEU A 16 2.47 11.72 16.81
CA LEU A 16 2.65 10.63 15.87
C LEU A 16 1.46 9.66 15.87
N MET A 17 0.86 9.38 17.04
CA MET A 17 -0.34 8.55 17.12
C MET A 17 -1.56 9.18 16.42
N ALA A 18 -1.69 10.51 16.47
CA ALA A 18 -2.76 11.23 15.77
C ALA A 18 -2.67 11.12 14.24
N ALA A 19 -1.50 10.77 13.68
CA ALA A 19 -1.32 10.61 12.23
C ALA A 19 -1.91 9.31 11.67
N TYR A 20 -2.11 8.26 12.49
CA TYR A 20 -2.70 6.99 12.05
C TYR A 20 -4.05 7.15 11.34
N PRO A 21 -5.08 7.78 11.94
CA PRO A 21 -6.38 7.92 11.28
C PRO A 21 -6.28 8.71 9.96
N ILE A 22 -5.39 9.70 9.88
CA ILE A 22 -5.18 10.50 8.66
C ILE A 22 -4.68 9.59 7.54
N PHE A 23 -3.65 8.78 7.80
CA PHE A 23 -3.12 7.88 6.78
C PHE A 23 -4.08 6.74 6.44
N ILE A 24 -4.90 6.26 7.38
CA ILE A 24 -5.95 5.28 7.10
C ILE A 24 -6.99 5.87 6.14
N VAL A 25 -7.47 7.08 6.40
CA VAL A 25 -8.41 7.77 5.50
C VAL A 25 -7.75 8.00 4.14
N MET A 26 -6.50 8.45 4.11
CA MET A 26 -5.74 8.64 2.86
C MET A 26 -5.61 7.33 2.07
N ALA A 27 -5.43 6.19 2.73
CA ALA A 27 -5.32 4.89 2.10
C ALA A 27 -6.67 4.40 1.52
N LEU A 28 -7.78 4.64 2.24
CA LEU A 28 -9.10 4.09 1.88
C LEU A 28 -9.91 4.99 0.95
N ASN A 29 -9.80 6.31 1.10
CA ASN A 29 -10.57 7.29 0.34
C ASN A 29 -10.53 7.08 -1.19
N PRO A 30 -9.37 6.91 -1.85
CA PRO A 30 -9.34 6.73 -3.31
C PRO A 30 -10.05 5.44 -3.76
N ILE A 31 -9.98 4.38 -2.96
CA ILE A 31 -10.64 3.10 -3.25
C ILE A 31 -12.16 3.25 -3.14
N ILE A 32 -12.63 3.85 -2.05
CA ILE A 32 -14.06 4.10 -1.82
C ILE A 32 -14.61 5.01 -2.92
N THR A 33 -13.90 6.10 -3.23
CA THR A 33 -14.30 7.04 -4.29
C THR A 33 -14.45 6.33 -5.64
N LEU A 34 -13.48 5.48 -6.02
CA LEU A 34 -13.57 4.71 -7.25
C LEU A 34 -14.78 3.77 -7.26
N MET A 35 -15.07 3.08 -6.16
CA MET A 35 -16.22 2.18 -6.04
C MET A 35 -17.55 2.92 -6.18
N VAL A 36 -17.66 4.11 -5.58
CA VAL A 36 -18.86 4.96 -5.67
C VAL A 36 -19.06 5.48 -7.10
N ILE A 37 -18.00 5.98 -7.74
CA ILE A 37 -18.06 6.51 -9.12
C ILE A 37 -18.43 5.42 -10.13
N ARG A 38 -18.03 4.18 -9.87
CA ARG A 38 -18.21 3.04 -10.79
C ARG A 38 -19.42 2.16 -10.46
N TRP A 39 -20.30 2.63 -9.57
CA TRP A 39 -21.57 1.99 -9.25
C TRP A 39 -22.66 2.37 -10.27
N PRO A 40 -23.49 1.43 -10.77
CA PRO A 40 -23.49 -0.01 -10.48
C PRO A 40 -22.35 -0.77 -11.17
N LEU A 41 -21.91 -1.87 -10.53
CA LEU A 41 -20.83 -2.72 -11.04
C LEU A 41 -21.32 -3.49 -12.29
N SER A 42 -20.69 -3.26 -13.44
CA SER A 42 -21.06 -3.88 -14.72
C SER A 42 -19.92 -4.75 -15.26
N PHE A 43 -19.66 -5.89 -14.63
CA PHE A 43 -18.56 -6.80 -15.00
C PHE A 43 -18.67 -7.40 -16.42
N ASP A 44 -19.90 -7.45 -16.97
CA ASP A 44 -20.16 -7.90 -18.34
C ASP A 44 -19.74 -6.87 -19.39
N SER A 45 -19.66 -5.59 -19.01
CA SER A 45 -19.24 -4.52 -19.90
C SER A 45 -17.73 -4.44 -19.96
N LEU A 46 -17.17 -4.72 -21.14
CA LEU A 46 -15.75 -4.57 -21.42
C LEU A 46 -15.24 -3.15 -21.12
N ALA A 47 -16.04 -2.13 -21.49
CA ALA A 47 -15.69 -0.75 -21.23
C ALA A 47 -15.58 -0.47 -19.72
N TRP A 48 -16.52 -0.98 -18.92
CA TRP A 48 -16.49 -0.81 -17.47
C TRP A 48 -15.23 -1.43 -16.85
N ARG A 49 -14.89 -2.68 -17.21
CA ARG A 49 -13.70 -3.36 -16.70
C ARG A 49 -12.41 -2.64 -17.09
N PHE A 50 -12.30 -2.20 -18.34
CA PHE A 50 -11.15 -1.44 -18.83
C PHE A 50 -10.96 -0.14 -18.05
N PHE A 51 -12.02 0.66 -17.91
CA PHE A 51 -11.93 1.94 -17.21
C PHE A 51 -11.71 1.77 -15.71
N PHE A 52 -12.35 0.78 -15.09
CA PHE A 52 -12.20 0.47 -13.68
C PHE A 52 -10.76 0.05 -13.36
N SER A 53 -10.23 -0.94 -14.09
CA SER A 53 -8.85 -1.42 -13.89
C SER A 53 -7.82 -0.33 -14.19
N GLY A 54 -8.02 0.44 -15.26
CA GLY A 54 -7.18 1.60 -15.59
C GLY A 54 -7.12 2.62 -14.45
N GLN A 55 -8.26 3.10 -13.95
CA GLN A 55 -8.32 4.07 -12.86
C GLN A 55 -7.85 3.51 -11.52
N LEU A 56 -8.12 2.23 -11.24
CA LEU A 56 -7.62 1.58 -10.04
C LEU A 56 -6.09 1.64 -10.01
N ILE A 57 -5.44 1.31 -11.12
CA ILE A 57 -3.97 1.29 -11.22
C ILE A 57 -3.40 2.72 -11.31
N SER A 58 -4.00 3.60 -12.11
CA SER A 58 -3.40 4.91 -12.42
C SER A 58 -3.64 5.95 -11.34
N ASP A 59 -4.79 5.88 -10.66
CA ASP A 59 -5.24 6.95 -9.77
C ASP A 59 -5.33 6.43 -8.34
N ALA A 60 -6.04 5.32 -8.08
CA ALA A 60 -6.34 4.93 -6.71
C ALA A 60 -5.16 4.25 -5.97
N MET A 61 -4.47 3.32 -6.65
CA MET A 61 -3.40 2.51 -6.04
C MET A 61 -2.14 3.30 -5.68
N PRO A 62 -1.67 4.31 -6.44
CA PRO A 62 -0.52 5.12 -6.04
C PRO A 62 -0.74 5.83 -4.71
N TYR A 63 -1.88 6.52 -4.53
CA TYR A 63 -2.20 7.18 -3.25
C TYR A 63 -2.33 6.18 -2.10
N HIS A 64 -2.96 5.04 -2.35
CA HIS A 64 -3.06 3.95 -1.38
C HIS A 64 -1.68 3.44 -0.95
N ALA A 65 -0.78 3.17 -1.90
CA ALA A 65 0.57 2.69 -1.63
C ALA A 65 1.40 3.72 -0.86
N THR A 66 1.29 5.00 -1.18
CA THR A 66 1.96 6.08 -0.43
C THR A 66 1.47 6.11 1.02
N ALA A 67 0.16 6.02 1.25
CA ALA A 67 -0.41 6.00 2.59
C ALA A 67 0.05 4.78 3.40
N LEU A 68 0.12 3.59 2.78
CA LEU A 68 0.66 2.39 3.41
C LEU A 68 2.15 2.54 3.75
N ALA A 69 2.96 3.14 2.87
CA ALA A 69 4.37 3.40 3.13
C ALA A 69 4.56 4.34 4.35
N LEU A 70 3.75 5.39 4.45
CA LEU A 70 3.76 6.31 5.59
C LEU A 70 3.30 5.62 6.89
N LEU A 71 2.26 4.80 6.83
CA LEU A 71 1.81 3.98 7.96
C LEU A 71 2.90 3.01 8.42
N MET A 72 3.59 2.36 7.48
CA MET A 72 4.68 1.44 7.76
C MET A 72 5.84 2.16 8.48
N LEU A 73 6.24 3.33 7.96
CA LEU A 73 7.29 4.15 8.56
C LEU A 73 6.91 4.56 9.98
N LEU A 74 5.70 5.09 10.17
CA LEU A 74 5.17 5.52 11.47
C LEU A 74 5.12 4.35 12.48
N ALA A 75 4.60 3.20 12.05
CA ALA A 75 4.50 2.01 12.89
C ALA A 75 5.86 1.46 13.28
N THR A 76 6.85 1.54 12.38
CA THR A 76 8.23 1.14 12.64
C THR A 76 8.89 2.09 13.64
N LEU A 77 8.74 3.41 13.48
CA LEU A 77 9.27 4.43 14.39
C LEU A 77 8.68 4.31 15.81
N LEU A 78 7.41 3.96 15.91
CA LEU A 78 6.71 3.77 17.20
C LEU A 78 6.86 2.36 17.78
N GLY A 79 7.50 1.42 17.06
CA GLY A 79 7.65 0.03 17.50
C GLY A 79 6.33 -0.78 17.52
N HIS A 80 5.29 -0.33 16.82
CA HIS A 80 3.97 -0.95 16.79
C HIS A 80 3.92 -2.14 15.81
N ARG A 81 4.42 -3.31 16.24
CA ARG A 81 4.57 -4.51 15.38
C ARG A 81 3.27 -5.03 14.79
N ASN A 82 2.17 -4.95 15.54
CA ASN A 82 0.87 -5.39 15.05
C ASN A 82 0.43 -4.53 13.86
N VAL A 83 0.69 -3.23 13.92
CA VAL A 83 0.37 -2.31 12.82
C VAL A 83 1.29 -2.58 11.63
N VAL A 84 2.59 -2.76 11.84
CA VAL A 84 3.53 -3.20 10.79
C VAL A 84 3.02 -4.46 10.07
N ARG A 85 2.56 -5.47 10.82
CA ARG A 85 2.03 -6.71 10.25
C ARG A 85 0.74 -6.48 9.46
N VAL A 86 -0.19 -5.68 9.97
CA VAL A 86 -1.43 -5.34 9.25
C VAL A 86 -1.10 -4.63 7.94
N VAL A 87 -0.24 -3.60 7.97
CA VAL A 87 0.17 -2.87 6.77
C VAL A 87 0.90 -3.78 5.78
N ALA A 88 1.72 -4.73 6.26
CA ALA A 88 2.37 -5.72 5.39
C ALA A 88 1.36 -6.63 4.67
N ILE A 89 0.34 -7.10 5.39
CA ILE A 89 -0.74 -7.92 4.81
C ILE A 89 -1.52 -7.09 3.79
N THR A 90 -1.91 -5.86 4.13
CA THR A 90 -2.63 -4.98 3.20
C THR A 90 -1.80 -4.70 1.94
N ALA A 91 -0.51 -4.41 2.08
CA ALA A 91 0.39 -4.21 0.95
C ALA A 91 0.50 -5.45 0.04
N LEU A 92 0.58 -6.64 0.64
CA LEU A 92 0.60 -7.89 -0.10
C LEU A 92 -0.70 -8.12 -0.89
N VAL A 93 -1.85 -7.91 -0.24
CA VAL A 93 -3.17 -8.01 -0.89
C VAL A 93 -3.27 -7.00 -2.04
N SER A 94 -2.88 -5.75 -1.82
CA SER A 94 -2.88 -4.71 -2.87
C SER A 94 -1.96 -5.06 -4.03
N ALA A 95 -0.79 -5.67 -3.78
CA ALA A 95 0.10 -6.16 -4.84
C ALA A 95 -0.56 -7.25 -5.69
N VAL A 96 -1.25 -8.22 -5.07
CA VAL A 96 -2.00 -9.27 -5.78
C VAL A 96 -3.15 -8.67 -6.58
N VAL A 97 -3.90 -7.73 -6.00
CA VAL A 97 -5.01 -7.03 -6.68
C VAL A 97 -4.50 -6.29 -7.92
N ILE A 98 -3.38 -5.58 -7.83
CA ILE A 98 -2.78 -4.90 -8.99
C ILE A 98 -2.33 -5.93 -10.03
N ALA A 99 -1.69 -7.03 -9.63
CA ALA A 99 -1.27 -8.07 -10.58
C ALA A 99 -2.44 -8.63 -11.39
N VAL A 100 -3.56 -8.94 -10.72
CA VAL A 100 -4.79 -9.38 -11.41
C VAL A 100 -5.36 -8.27 -12.29
N ALA A 101 -5.43 -7.03 -11.79
CA ALA A 101 -5.95 -5.89 -12.54
C ALA A 101 -5.13 -5.61 -13.82
N VAL A 102 -3.82 -5.79 -13.80
CA VAL A 102 -2.94 -5.63 -14.97
C VAL A 102 -3.25 -6.67 -16.04
N LEU A 103 -3.43 -7.93 -15.65
CA LEU A 103 -3.78 -9.00 -16.58
C LEU A 103 -5.12 -8.72 -17.26
N MET A 104 -6.13 -8.30 -16.48
CA MET A 104 -7.43 -7.90 -17.02
C MET A 104 -7.32 -6.67 -17.92
N PHE A 105 -6.61 -5.63 -17.47
CA PHE A 105 -6.41 -4.39 -18.22
C PHE A 105 -5.74 -4.64 -19.56
N GLY A 106 -4.70 -5.48 -19.62
CA GLY A 106 -4.00 -5.79 -20.87
C GLY A 106 -4.91 -6.46 -21.90
N LEU A 107 -5.72 -7.43 -21.47
CA LEU A 107 -6.69 -8.12 -22.34
C LEU A 107 -7.78 -7.17 -22.83
N ASP A 108 -8.37 -6.38 -21.92
CA ASP A 108 -9.43 -5.44 -22.26
C ASP A 108 -8.90 -4.27 -23.11
N ALA A 109 -7.65 -3.84 -22.91
CA ALA A 109 -7.00 -2.79 -23.71
C ALA A 109 -6.90 -3.18 -25.19
N LEU A 110 -6.49 -4.42 -25.47
CA LEU A 110 -6.37 -4.93 -26.84
C LEU A 110 -7.72 -4.96 -27.57
N GLN A 111 -8.78 -5.32 -26.84
CA GLN A 111 -10.15 -5.35 -27.37
C GLN A 111 -10.70 -3.93 -27.57
N MET A 112 -10.55 -3.06 -26.57
CA MET A 112 -11.04 -1.68 -26.60
C MET A 112 -10.33 -0.83 -27.66
N ARG A 113 -9.04 -1.08 -27.92
CA ARG A 113 -8.29 -0.34 -28.95
C ARG A 113 -8.93 -0.39 -30.34
N ARG A 114 -9.67 -1.45 -30.65
CA ARG A 114 -10.37 -1.63 -31.94
C ARG A 114 -11.61 -0.75 -32.07
N THR A 115 -12.22 -0.38 -30.96
CA THR A 115 -13.44 0.44 -30.92
C THR A 115 -13.14 1.95 -30.77
N VAL A 116 -11.87 2.32 -30.52
CA VAL A 116 -11.45 3.71 -30.37
C VAL A 116 -11.35 4.39 -31.74
N PRO A 117 -12.00 5.56 -31.95
CA PRO A 117 -11.86 6.35 -33.18
C PRO A 117 -10.40 6.66 -33.48
N GLN A 118 -10.02 6.68 -34.76
CA GLN A 118 -8.62 6.83 -35.18
C GLN A 118 -7.95 8.09 -34.58
N GLY A 119 -8.67 9.20 -34.45
CA GLY A 119 -8.16 10.44 -33.86
C GLY A 119 -7.85 10.38 -32.36
N SER A 120 -8.44 9.43 -31.62
CA SER A 120 -8.25 9.30 -30.15
C SER A 120 -7.27 8.18 -29.77
N LYS A 121 -6.76 7.41 -30.74
CA LYS A 121 -5.82 6.31 -30.49
C LYS A 121 -4.52 6.75 -29.80
N PRO A 122 -3.88 7.88 -30.15
CA PRO A 122 -2.66 8.31 -29.48
C PRO A 122 -2.87 8.56 -27.98
N GLN A 123 -4.00 9.18 -27.61
CA GLN A 123 -4.34 9.42 -26.20
C GLN A 123 -4.65 8.12 -25.46
N PHE A 124 -5.35 7.18 -26.12
CA PHE A 124 -5.59 5.85 -25.59
C PHE A 124 -4.29 5.07 -25.35
N ASP A 125 -3.39 5.06 -26.34
CA ASP A 125 -2.10 4.36 -26.26
C ASP A 125 -1.21 4.99 -25.17
N ALA A 126 -1.20 6.33 -25.03
CA ALA A 126 -0.48 7.03 -23.97
C ALA A 126 -1.02 6.72 -22.56
N ALA A 127 -2.35 6.69 -22.39
CA ALA A 127 -2.99 6.32 -21.13
C ALA A 127 -2.71 4.84 -20.78
N GLY A 128 -2.74 3.96 -21.77
CA GLY A 128 -2.37 2.55 -21.63
C GLY A 128 -0.92 2.39 -21.19
N LEU A 129 0.01 3.11 -21.82
CA LEU A 129 1.43 3.08 -21.46
C LEU A 129 1.66 3.61 -20.04
N LYS A 130 1.05 4.73 -19.66
CA LYS A 130 1.12 5.26 -18.29
C LYS A 130 0.67 4.20 -17.28
N THR A 131 -0.45 3.55 -17.53
CA THR A 131 -1.02 2.52 -16.65
C THR A 131 -0.07 1.33 -16.53
N LEU A 132 0.51 0.88 -17.65
CA LEU A 132 1.47 -0.22 -17.68
C LEU A 132 2.73 0.12 -16.88
N VAL A 133 3.33 1.29 -17.10
CA VAL A 133 4.53 1.75 -16.38
C VAL A 133 4.28 1.84 -14.87
N LEU A 134 3.14 2.43 -14.47
CA LEU A 134 2.75 2.50 -13.07
C LEU A 134 2.59 1.10 -12.48
N SER A 135 1.94 0.19 -13.18
CA SER A 135 1.72 -1.16 -12.66
C SER A 135 3.01 -1.97 -12.47
N VAL A 136 3.93 -1.89 -13.43
CA VAL A 136 5.23 -2.57 -13.40
C VAL A 136 6.11 -2.03 -12.28
N THR A 137 5.91 -0.78 -11.88
CA THR A 137 6.66 -0.15 -10.78
C THR A 137 5.98 -0.43 -9.44
N LEU A 138 4.66 -0.29 -9.38
CA LEU A 138 3.89 -0.29 -8.14
C LEU A 138 3.70 -1.69 -7.56
N ALA A 139 3.44 -2.70 -8.39
CA ALA A 139 3.25 -4.06 -7.90
C ALA A 139 4.52 -4.63 -7.24
N PRO A 140 5.73 -4.53 -7.85
CA PRO A 140 6.97 -4.92 -7.19
C PRO A 140 7.29 -4.09 -5.95
N ALA A 141 7.00 -2.79 -5.96
CA ALA A 141 7.24 -1.93 -4.80
C ALA A 141 6.39 -2.36 -3.59
N LEU A 142 5.10 -2.64 -3.79
CA LEU A 142 4.20 -3.13 -2.73
C LEU A 142 4.60 -4.54 -2.26
N LEU A 143 4.97 -5.42 -3.19
CA LEU A 143 5.44 -6.77 -2.84
C LEU A 143 6.73 -6.70 -2.01
N TRP A 144 7.69 -5.88 -2.44
CA TRP A 144 8.95 -5.66 -1.71
C TRP A 144 8.70 -5.08 -0.31
N MET A 145 7.82 -4.09 -0.21
CA MET A 145 7.42 -3.51 1.08
C MET A 145 6.81 -4.57 2.01
N ALA A 146 5.91 -5.43 1.49
CA ALA A 146 5.31 -6.51 2.27
C ALA A 146 6.38 -7.50 2.78
N ILE A 147 7.29 -7.96 1.90
CA ILE A 147 8.36 -8.89 2.27
C ILE A 147 9.27 -8.30 3.36
N ARG A 148 9.69 -7.04 3.19
CA ARG A 148 10.57 -6.35 4.15
C ARG A 148 9.89 -6.14 5.50
N ALA A 149 8.62 -5.79 5.49
CA ALA A 149 7.85 -5.60 6.72
C ALA A 149 7.68 -6.90 7.52
N PHE A 150 7.43 -8.04 6.85
CA PHE A 150 7.41 -9.33 7.54
C PHE A 150 8.77 -9.67 8.16
N GLY A 151 9.88 -9.37 7.46
CA GLY A 151 11.23 -9.51 8.00
C GLY A 151 11.45 -8.71 9.28
N ALA A 152 11.00 -7.44 9.31
CA ALA A 152 11.14 -6.57 10.47
C ALA A 152 10.39 -7.10 11.72
N THR A 153 9.29 -7.83 11.55
CA THR A 153 8.54 -8.41 12.68
C THR A 153 9.19 -9.64 13.31
N ARG A 154 10.11 -10.33 12.63
CA ARG A 154 10.71 -11.60 13.09
C ARG A 154 11.89 -11.42 14.06
N GLY A 155 12.61 -10.30 13.99
CA GLY A 155 13.91 -10.13 14.64
C GLY A 155 13.94 -9.99 16.17
N THR A 156 12.80 -9.91 16.87
CA THR A 156 12.82 -9.59 18.32
C THR A 156 12.51 -10.77 19.25
N VAL A 157 12.03 -11.90 18.75
CA VAL A 157 11.75 -13.09 19.59
C VAL A 157 13.05 -13.67 20.17
N ALA A 158 14.20 -13.42 19.54
CA ALA A 158 15.49 -13.94 19.98
C ALA A 158 16.13 -13.20 21.18
N ARG A 159 15.62 -12.03 21.61
CA ARG A 159 16.28 -11.21 22.66
C ARG A 159 15.78 -11.44 24.09
N THR A 160 14.69 -12.17 24.29
CA THR A 160 14.13 -12.40 25.63
C THR A 160 14.72 -13.62 26.35
N VAL A 161 15.50 -14.47 25.68
CA VAL A 161 16.02 -15.73 26.26
C VAL A 161 17.42 -15.58 26.87
N SER A 162 18.15 -14.48 26.63
CA SER A 162 19.51 -14.30 27.17
C SER A 162 19.60 -13.40 28.42
N SER A 163 18.49 -12.95 28.99
CA SER A 163 18.52 -12.12 30.22
C SER A 163 18.41 -12.91 31.52
N ASP A 164 18.21 -14.24 31.44
CA ASP A 164 18.27 -15.16 32.59
C ASP A 164 19.57 -15.99 32.62
N ALA A 165 20.45 -15.81 31.64
CA ALA A 165 21.76 -16.44 31.61
C ALA A 165 22.76 -15.66 32.50
N GLY A 166 22.65 -15.87 33.81
CA GLY A 166 23.79 -15.80 34.73
C GLY A 166 24.22 -14.40 35.18
N ILE A 167 23.47 -13.82 36.12
CA ILE A 167 24.13 -13.06 37.19
C ILE A 167 24.92 -14.08 38.02
N VAL A 168 26.20 -14.29 37.68
CA VAL A 168 27.15 -15.02 38.51
C VAL A 168 27.52 -14.09 39.66
N VAL A 169 26.81 -14.22 40.79
CA VAL A 169 27.30 -13.74 42.08
C VAL A 169 28.01 -14.91 42.77
N GLY A 170 29.34 -14.87 42.80
CA GLY A 170 30.15 -15.74 43.65
C GLY A 170 31.54 -15.92 43.06
N ARG A 171 32.64 -15.73 43.81
CA ARG A 171 32.85 -15.40 45.22
C ARG A 171 34.22 -14.73 45.34
#